data_AF-A0A7S9KS36-F1
#
_entry.id   AF-A0A7S9KS36-F1
#
_cell.length_a   1.000
_cell.length_b   1.000
_cell.length_c   1.000
_cell.angle_alpha   90.00
_cell.angle_beta   90.00
_cell.angle_gamma   90.00
#
_symmetry.space_group_name_H-M   'P 1'
#
loop_
_entity.id
_entity.type
_entity.pdbx_description
1 polymer ?
#
loop_
_entity_poly.entity_id
_entity_poly.type
_entity_poly.pdbx_seq_one_letter_code
_entity_poly.pdbx_strand_id
1 'polypeptide(L)'
;MTTKRQLSVPAASHRPPSASTSVPSSSNTTLVDSSSPVLRSKTLPISPELFERAEKMARMTNELRLRKLISKADNLERDLAQLALQTKDNNAFRQQHTDRMEKLWCEVLATRARAESSSQLREEDKLDAKEYRREVTQVKVEMGKMKSLVEELASKVGTLPTLAEANAVLAAVKTQREACEAARAAVTTDCTRSDIRGRIEETIRSTRRWHMDHKTTTLADAEFIKKYLMKQSKRDPGMAVYLQRAIRKRVKARGGHMGSRRPRSLGEFCKHVSWDDVKGAVEDVLVRRVYGAVGSLSQMSQ
;
A
#
# COMPACT_ATOMS: atom_id res chain seq x y z
N MET A 1 -6.15 -23.74 34.23
CA MET A 1 -5.07 -23.01 34.93
C MET A 1 -5.31 -21.52 34.77
N THR A 2 -5.85 -20.90 35.81
CA THR A 2 -6.26 -19.49 35.83
C THR A 2 -5.43 -18.76 36.90
N THR A 3 -4.41 -18.02 36.48
CA THR A 3 -3.61 -17.19 37.37
C THR A 3 -4.11 -15.75 37.36
N LYS A 4 -4.67 -15.34 38.50
CA LYS A 4 -5.02 -13.97 38.86
C LYS A 4 -3.77 -13.09 38.83
N ARG A 5 -3.79 -11.97 38.10
CA ARG A 5 -2.78 -10.92 38.22
C ARG A 5 -3.23 -9.88 39.24
N GLN A 6 -2.41 -9.73 40.28
CA GLN A 6 -2.53 -8.70 41.29
C GLN A 6 -2.16 -7.33 40.70
N LEU A 7 -2.91 -6.30 41.12
CA LEU A 7 -2.64 -4.89 40.86
C LEU A 7 -1.65 -4.37 41.92
N SER A 8 -0.51 -3.87 41.46
CA SER A 8 0.46 -3.16 42.31
C SER A 8 0.19 -1.66 42.24
N VAL A 9 -0.04 -1.08 43.40
CA VAL A 9 -0.16 0.36 43.69
C VAL A 9 1.22 1.01 43.65
N PRO A 10 1.39 2.22 43.06
CA PRO A 10 2.54 3.06 43.37
C PRO A 10 2.21 4.01 44.54
N ALA A 11 3.12 4.05 45.50
CA ALA A 11 3.11 4.94 46.64
C ALA A 11 3.17 6.42 46.21
N ALA A 12 2.17 7.20 46.62
CA ALA A 12 2.20 8.65 46.52
C ALA A 12 2.61 9.24 47.88
N SER A 13 3.69 10.03 47.80
CA SER A 13 4.37 10.71 48.88
C SER A 13 3.47 11.68 49.66
N HIS A 14 3.80 11.82 50.93
CA HIS A 14 3.08 12.55 51.97
C HIS A 14 2.85 14.03 51.63
N ARG A 15 1.58 14.41 51.69
CA ARG A 15 1.06 15.77 51.83
C ARG A 15 1.12 16.17 53.32
N PRO A 16 1.73 17.29 53.73
CA PRO A 16 1.43 17.86 55.02
C PRO A 16 0.21 18.80 54.95
N PRO A 17 -0.49 18.99 56.08
CA PRO A 17 -1.83 19.54 56.15
C PRO A 17 -1.84 21.08 56.06
N SER A 18 -2.92 21.59 55.45
CA SER A 18 -3.34 22.98 55.58
C SER A 18 -3.67 23.27 57.05
N ALA A 19 -2.71 23.87 57.76
CA ALA A 19 -2.96 24.52 59.03
C ALA A 19 -3.44 25.96 58.75
N SER A 20 -4.74 26.17 58.95
CA SER A 20 -5.36 27.48 59.04
C SER A 20 -4.88 28.14 60.34
N THR A 21 -3.74 28.83 60.28
CA THR A 21 -3.17 29.54 61.43
C THR A 21 -3.15 31.03 61.12
N SER A 22 -4.14 31.70 61.72
CA SER A 22 -4.10 33.07 62.25
C SER A 22 -3.28 34.12 61.49
N VAL A 23 -4.02 35.01 60.84
CA VAL A 23 -3.63 36.41 60.59
C VAL A 23 -3.25 37.06 61.92
N PRO A 24 -2.03 37.59 62.12
CA PRO A 24 -1.83 38.59 63.15
C PRO A 24 -2.32 39.93 62.60
N SER A 25 -3.56 40.26 62.92
CA SER A 25 -4.06 41.63 62.85
C SER A 25 -3.32 42.43 63.92
N SER A 26 -2.23 43.08 63.54
CA SER A 26 -1.56 44.04 64.40
C SER A 26 -2.38 45.31 64.46
N SER A 27 -3.06 45.43 65.59
CA SER A 27 -3.66 46.62 66.19
C SER A 27 -2.79 47.85 66.00
N ASN A 28 -3.22 48.77 65.12
CA ASN A 28 -2.90 50.18 65.31
C ASN A 28 -4.02 50.79 66.15
N THR A 29 -3.62 51.11 67.37
CA THR A 29 -4.27 51.94 68.37
C THR A 29 -4.69 53.29 67.78
N THR A 30 -5.95 53.40 67.38
CA THR A 30 -6.64 54.69 67.20
C THR A 30 -7.12 55.15 68.58
N LEU A 31 -6.24 55.88 69.26
CA LEU A 31 -6.56 56.60 70.50
C LEU A 31 -7.42 57.83 70.17
N VAL A 32 -8.61 57.85 70.78
CA VAL A 32 -9.29 59.02 71.36
C VAL A 32 -9.53 60.21 70.42
N ASP A 33 -10.70 60.18 69.76
CA ASP A 33 -11.39 61.42 69.38
C ASP A 33 -12.29 61.83 70.55
N SER A 34 -11.73 62.62 71.46
CA SER A 34 -12.48 63.37 72.48
C SER A 34 -12.51 64.83 72.05
N SER A 35 -13.65 65.22 71.48
CA SER A 35 -13.99 66.61 71.21
C SER A 35 -14.12 67.40 72.52
N SER A 36 -13.34 68.48 72.66
CA SER A 36 -13.59 69.64 73.56
C SER A 36 -12.63 70.80 73.25
N PRO A 37 -12.93 72.05 73.65
CA PRO A 37 -13.14 73.17 72.73
C PRO A 37 -11.88 73.99 72.40
N VAL A 38 -11.96 74.68 71.26
CA VAL A 38 -11.01 75.69 70.80
C VAL A 38 -10.93 76.84 71.80
N LEU A 39 -9.88 76.85 72.63
CA LEU A 39 -9.39 78.05 73.31
C LEU A 39 -8.49 78.81 72.35
N ARG A 40 -8.96 79.99 71.90
CA ARG A 40 -8.16 81.02 71.23
C ARG A 40 -7.08 81.51 72.19
N SER A 41 -5.87 80.99 72.04
CA SER A 41 -4.67 81.52 72.71
C SER A 41 -4.06 82.63 71.85
N LYS A 42 -3.87 83.81 72.45
CA LYS A 42 -3.09 84.93 71.90
C LYS A 42 -1.71 84.44 71.44
N THR A 43 -1.34 84.77 70.21
CA THR A 43 0.00 84.57 69.64
C THR A 43 1.04 85.39 70.42
N LEU A 44 1.73 84.76 71.36
CA LEU A 44 3.02 85.23 71.86
C LEU A 44 4.10 84.94 70.80
N PRO A 45 5.14 85.78 70.68
CA PRO A 45 6.24 85.54 69.75
C PRO A 45 6.93 84.24 70.15
N ILE A 46 6.87 83.25 69.26
CA ILE A 46 7.53 81.95 69.42
C ILE A 46 9.03 82.22 69.58
N SER A 47 9.66 81.68 70.62
CA SER A 47 11.10 81.86 70.79
C SER A 47 11.85 81.17 69.64
N PRO A 48 12.81 81.86 68.99
CA PRO A 48 13.50 81.35 67.80
C PRO A 48 14.23 80.02 68.04
N GLU A 49 14.71 79.78 69.27
CA GLU A 49 15.39 78.54 69.66
C GLU A 49 14.46 77.30 69.62
N LEU A 50 13.18 77.44 69.97
CA LEU A 50 12.22 76.33 69.90
C LEU A 50 11.94 75.95 68.45
N PHE A 51 11.89 76.94 67.56
CA PHE A 51 11.70 76.72 66.13
C PHE A 51 12.92 75.99 65.52
N GLU A 52 14.13 76.44 65.81
CA GLU A 52 15.36 75.79 65.34
C GLU A 52 15.47 74.34 65.84
N ARG A 53 15.09 74.09 67.10
CA ARG A 53 15.02 72.73 67.66
C ARG A 53 13.98 71.86 66.94
N ALA A 54 12.78 72.38 66.68
CA ALA A 54 11.73 71.67 65.95
C ALA A 54 12.18 71.35 64.52
N GLU A 55 12.84 72.29 63.84
CA GLU A 55 13.39 72.10 62.51
C GLU A 55 14.47 71.01 62.48
N LYS A 56 15.39 71.02 63.45
CA LYS A 56 16.40 69.96 63.59
C LYS A 56 15.79 68.58 63.81
N MET A 57 14.76 68.49 64.65
CA MET A 57 14.02 67.23 64.86
C MET A 57 13.28 66.77 63.60
N ALA A 58 12.67 67.70 62.85
CA ALA A 58 12.03 67.39 61.58
C ALA A 58 13.04 66.85 60.55
N ARG A 59 14.22 67.48 60.44
CA ARG A 59 15.31 67.00 59.57
C ARG A 59 15.77 65.59 59.95
N MET A 60 16.10 65.34 61.23
CA MET A 60 16.46 63.99 61.68
C MET A 60 15.35 62.96 61.43
N THR A 61 14.09 63.33 61.67
CA THR A 61 12.95 62.43 61.44
C THR A 61 12.81 62.10 59.97
N ASN A 62 12.98 63.09 59.09
CA ASN A 62 12.94 62.90 57.65
C ASN A 62 14.11 62.04 57.15
N GLU A 63 15.33 62.28 57.62
CA GLU A 63 16.49 61.44 57.30
C GLU A 63 16.29 59.98 57.73
N LEU A 64 15.77 59.74 58.94
CA LEU A 64 15.45 58.38 59.41
C LEU A 64 14.39 57.72 58.53
N ARG A 65 13.34 58.47 58.13
CA ARG A 65 12.31 57.97 57.21
C ARG A 65 12.88 57.66 55.84
N LEU A 66 13.76 58.52 55.29
CA LEU A 66 14.43 58.28 54.00
C LEU A 66 15.31 57.04 54.06
N ARG A 67 16.12 56.85 55.11
CA ARG A 67 16.91 55.62 55.28
C ARG A 67 16.04 54.37 55.36
N LYS A 68 14.91 54.44 56.06
CA LYS A 68 13.92 53.35 56.10
C LYS A 68 13.30 53.07 54.73
N LEU A 69 12.99 54.11 53.96
CA LEU A 69 12.45 53.98 52.62
C LEU A 69 13.48 53.38 51.65
N ILE A 70 14.73 53.84 51.68
CA ILE A 70 15.84 53.30 50.88
C ILE A 70 16.03 51.81 51.22
N SER A 71 16.12 51.46 52.50
CA SER A 71 16.25 50.05 52.91
C SER A 71 15.08 49.19 52.44
N LYS A 72 13.85 49.72 52.45
CA LYS A 72 12.67 49.02 51.89
C LYS A 72 12.75 48.88 50.37
N ALA A 73 13.21 49.90 49.66
CA ALA A 73 13.41 49.86 48.22
C ALA A 73 14.47 48.81 47.83
N ASP A 74 15.61 48.78 48.52
CA ASP A 74 16.68 47.79 48.30
C ASP A 74 16.21 46.36 48.57
N ASN A 75 15.36 46.18 49.59
CA ASN A 75 14.73 44.88 49.87
C ASN A 75 13.82 44.45 48.73
N LEU A 76 12.94 45.35 48.27
CA LEU A 76 12.02 45.07 47.16
C LEU A 76 12.77 44.80 45.84
N GLU A 77 13.87 45.49 45.59
CA GLU A 77 14.72 45.24 44.41
C GLU A 77 15.31 43.83 44.44
N ARG A 78 15.82 43.40 45.60
CA ARG A 78 16.32 42.02 45.79
C ARG A 78 15.22 40.98 45.61
N ASP A 79 14.04 41.21 46.18
CA ASP A 79 12.90 40.31 46.05
C ASP A 79 12.42 40.21 44.59
N LEU A 80 12.39 41.34 43.86
CA LEU A 80 12.07 41.36 42.43
C LEU A 80 13.12 40.62 41.59
N ALA A 81 14.41 40.79 41.88
CA ALA A 81 15.48 40.08 41.19
C ALA A 81 15.37 38.56 41.44
N GLN A 82 15.07 38.15 42.66
CA GLN A 82 14.86 36.73 43.00
C GLN A 82 13.63 36.17 42.30
N LEU A 83 12.52 36.92 42.26
CA LEU A 83 11.30 36.52 41.57
C LEU A 83 11.52 36.40 40.05
N ALA A 84 12.28 37.31 39.46
CA ALA A 84 12.64 37.25 38.04
C ALA A 84 13.46 35.99 37.72
N LEU A 85 14.43 35.64 38.58
CA LEU A 85 15.22 34.42 38.45
C LEU A 85 14.33 33.17 38.56
N GLN A 86 13.48 33.10 39.59
CA GLN A 86 12.53 31.98 39.75
C GLN A 86 11.55 31.86 38.57
N THR A 87 11.11 32.98 38.00
CA THR A 87 10.24 33.00 36.82
C THR A 87 10.96 32.44 35.60
N LYS A 88 12.24 32.77 35.42
CA LYS A 88 13.07 32.21 34.34
C LYS A 88 13.22 30.70 34.47
N ASP A 89 13.51 30.20 35.67
CA ASP A 89 13.63 28.76 35.94
C ASP A 89 12.29 28.04 35.72
N ASN A 90 11.17 28.65 36.15
CA ASN A 90 9.83 28.13 35.88
C ASN A 90 9.50 28.05 34.39
N ASN A 91 9.89 29.06 33.60
CA ASN A 91 9.71 29.04 32.15
C ASN A 91 10.56 27.94 31.51
N ALA A 92 11.81 27.77 31.94
CA ALA A 92 12.66 26.68 31.47
C ALA A 92 12.07 25.29 31.78
N PHE A 93 11.55 25.11 33.00
CA PHE A 93 10.86 23.87 33.40
C PHE A 93 9.63 23.59 32.53
N ARG A 94 8.81 24.61 32.29
CA ARG A 94 7.62 24.49 31.42
C ARG A 94 8.01 24.10 29.99
N GLN A 95 9.05 24.72 29.44
CA GLN A 95 9.54 24.37 28.10
C GLN A 95 9.99 22.90 28.05
N GLN A 96 10.83 22.48 29.00
CA GLN A 96 11.30 21.10 29.08
C GLN A 96 10.14 20.09 29.21
N HIS A 97 9.12 20.44 29.99
CA HIS A 97 7.93 19.60 30.14
C HIS A 97 7.14 19.49 28.82
N THR A 98 6.93 20.61 28.11
CA THR A 98 6.27 20.63 26.81
C THR A 98 7.04 19.78 25.79
N ASP A 99 8.36 19.95 25.69
CA ASP A 99 9.20 19.17 24.77
C ASP A 99 9.12 17.65 25.08
N ARG A 100 9.05 17.29 26.36
CA ARG A 100 8.90 15.88 26.78
C ARG A 100 7.52 15.32 26.37
N MET A 101 6.47 16.11 26.55
CA MET A 101 5.11 15.72 26.14
C MET A 101 5.00 15.57 24.62
N GLU A 102 5.64 16.43 23.85
CA GLU A 102 5.68 16.33 22.39
C GLU A 102 6.41 15.06 21.93
N LYS A 103 7.57 14.75 22.53
CA LYS A 103 8.29 13.50 22.25
C LYS A 103 7.45 12.26 22.56
N LEU A 104 6.81 12.23 23.73
CA LEU A 104 5.90 11.14 24.10
C LEU A 104 4.72 11.02 23.12
N TRP A 105 4.15 12.14 22.69
CA TRP A 105 3.08 12.13 21.70
C TRP A 105 3.52 11.53 20.36
N CYS A 106 4.69 11.94 19.87
CA CYS A 106 5.30 11.35 18.66
C CYS A 106 5.56 9.85 18.82
N GLU A 107 6.04 9.40 19.98
CA GLU A 107 6.23 7.98 20.27
C GLU A 107 4.90 7.20 20.31
N VAL A 108 3.84 7.77 20.89
CA VAL A 108 2.49 7.18 20.88
C VAL A 108 1.96 7.05 19.46
N LEU A 109 2.12 8.07 18.62
CA LEU A 109 1.72 7.99 17.21
C LEU A 109 2.54 6.95 16.44
N ALA A 110 3.85 6.89 16.66
CA ALA A 110 4.73 5.91 16.02
C ALA A 110 4.43 4.46 16.47
N THR A 111 4.11 4.25 17.75
CA THR A 111 3.69 2.93 18.25
C THR A 111 2.33 2.52 17.70
N ARG A 112 1.38 3.46 17.59
CA ARG A 112 0.08 3.22 16.94
C ARG A 112 0.24 2.83 15.47
N ALA A 113 1.02 3.58 14.70
CA ALA A 113 1.25 3.28 13.28
C ALA A 113 1.89 1.88 13.09
N ARG A 114 2.84 1.51 13.96
CA ARG A 114 3.44 0.17 13.98
C ARG A 114 2.42 -0.92 14.32
N ALA A 115 1.54 -0.68 15.29
CA ALA A 115 0.49 -1.62 15.66
C ALA A 115 -0.50 -1.83 14.50
N GLU A 116 -0.95 -0.76 13.85
CA GLU A 116 -1.84 -0.83 12.68
C GLU A 116 -1.20 -1.60 11.52
N SER A 117 0.07 -1.30 11.21
CA SER A 117 0.83 -2.02 10.17
C SER A 117 0.97 -3.53 10.51
N SER A 118 1.26 -3.85 11.77
CA SER A 118 1.35 -5.25 12.21
C SER A 118 0.01 -5.98 12.14
N SER A 119 -1.11 -5.26 12.34
CA SER A 119 -2.45 -5.82 12.20
C SER A 119 -2.79 -6.10 10.75
N GLN A 120 -2.40 -5.22 9.81
CA GLN A 120 -2.60 -5.42 8.38
C GLN A 120 -1.82 -6.64 7.88
N LEU A 121 -0.53 -6.76 8.22
CA LEU A 121 0.29 -7.92 7.88
C LEU A 121 -0.33 -9.23 8.41
N ARG A 122 -0.84 -9.23 9.65
CA ARG A 122 -1.53 -10.41 10.20
C ARG A 122 -2.81 -10.78 9.44
N GLU A 123 -3.53 -9.82 8.88
CA GLU A 123 -4.72 -10.12 8.08
C GLU A 123 -4.35 -10.62 6.68
N GLU A 124 -3.28 -10.07 6.07
CA GLU A 124 -2.71 -10.59 4.82
C GLU A 124 -2.23 -12.04 4.97
N ASP A 125 -1.46 -12.33 6.02
CA ASP A 125 -1.00 -13.69 6.35
C ASP A 125 -2.18 -14.67 6.53
N LYS A 126 -3.29 -14.21 7.13
CA LYS A 126 -4.50 -15.04 7.29
C LYS A 126 -5.20 -15.32 5.96
N LEU A 127 -5.20 -14.35 5.04
CA LEU A 127 -5.78 -14.54 3.71
C LEU A 127 -4.93 -15.52 2.90
N ASP A 128 -3.61 -15.36 2.91
CA ASP A 128 -2.67 -16.26 2.24
C ASP A 128 -2.76 -17.70 2.79
N ALA A 129 -2.80 -17.87 4.11
CA ALA A 129 -3.00 -19.17 4.73
C ALA A 129 -4.33 -19.85 4.36
N LYS A 130 -5.39 -19.07 4.11
CA LYS A 130 -6.69 -19.59 3.63
C LYS A 130 -6.60 -19.99 2.17
N GLU A 131 -5.93 -19.21 1.33
CA GLU A 131 -5.70 -19.50 -0.08
C GLU A 131 -4.86 -20.77 -0.24
N TYR A 132 -3.72 -20.84 0.44
CA TYR A 132 -2.89 -22.04 0.50
C TYR A 132 -3.69 -23.28 0.93
N ARG A 133 -4.57 -23.16 1.94
CA ARG A 133 -5.44 -24.27 2.35
C ARG A 133 -6.38 -24.72 1.23
N ARG A 134 -6.97 -23.78 0.47
CA ARG A 134 -7.83 -24.10 -0.68
C ARG A 134 -7.05 -24.81 -1.77
N GLU A 135 -5.87 -24.31 -2.11
CA GLU A 135 -4.99 -24.94 -3.10
C GLU A 135 -4.61 -26.37 -2.70
N VAL A 136 -4.21 -26.58 -1.43
CA VAL A 136 -3.92 -27.92 -0.91
C VAL A 136 -5.13 -28.83 -1.00
N THR A 137 -6.34 -28.34 -0.70
CA THR A 137 -7.55 -29.15 -0.87
C THR A 137 -7.85 -29.47 -2.34
N GLN A 138 -7.61 -28.54 -3.25
CA GLN A 138 -7.79 -28.75 -4.67
C GLN A 138 -6.79 -29.79 -5.22
N VAL A 139 -5.50 -29.65 -4.87
CA VAL A 139 -4.46 -30.61 -5.25
C VAL A 139 -4.78 -32.01 -4.73
N LYS A 140 -5.29 -32.13 -3.50
CA LYS A 140 -5.74 -33.44 -2.97
C LYS A 140 -6.87 -34.05 -3.80
N VAL A 141 -7.85 -33.24 -4.21
CA VAL A 141 -8.96 -33.70 -5.07
C VAL A 141 -8.43 -34.14 -6.44
N GLU A 142 -7.56 -33.36 -7.06
CA GLU A 142 -6.95 -33.68 -8.35
C GLU A 142 -6.08 -34.94 -8.26
N MET A 143 -5.31 -35.10 -7.19
CA MET A 143 -4.52 -36.30 -6.94
C MET A 143 -5.40 -37.53 -6.72
N GLY A 144 -6.56 -37.37 -6.06
CA GLY A 144 -7.57 -38.43 -5.95
C GLY A 144 -8.11 -38.86 -7.32
N LYS A 145 -8.43 -37.90 -8.20
CA LYS A 145 -8.85 -38.18 -9.58
C LYS A 145 -7.75 -38.86 -10.40
N MET A 146 -6.51 -38.41 -10.25
CA MET A 146 -5.36 -39.04 -10.91
C MET A 146 -5.19 -40.48 -10.44
N LYS A 147 -5.31 -40.74 -9.13
CA LYS A 147 -5.25 -42.09 -8.58
C LYS A 147 -6.35 -42.98 -9.15
N SER A 148 -7.60 -42.50 -9.24
CA SER A 148 -8.67 -43.27 -9.86
C SER A 148 -8.43 -43.56 -11.33
N LEU A 149 -7.87 -42.61 -12.10
CA LEU A 149 -7.51 -42.83 -13.50
C LEU A 149 -6.38 -43.86 -13.64
N VAL A 150 -5.40 -43.85 -12.73
CA VAL A 150 -4.31 -44.85 -12.70
C VAL A 150 -4.84 -46.23 -12.34
N GLU A 151 -5.75 -46.34 -11.36
CA GLU A 151 -6.42 -47.60 -11.01
C GLU A 151 -7.28 -48.12 -12.17
N GLU A 152 -8.00 -47.23 -12.87
CA GLU A 152 -8.76 -47.58 -14.08
C GLU A 152 -7.82 -48.06 -15.20
N LEU A 153 -6.70 -47.38 -15.43
CA LEU A 153 -5.71 -47.79 -16.42
C LEU A 153 -5.08 -49.14 -16.05
N ALA A 154 -4.71 -49.34 -14.78
CA ALA A 154 -4.15 -50.58 -14.28
C ALA A 154 -5.12 -51.76 -14.46
N SER A 155 -6.41 -51.56 -14.17
CA SER A 155 -7.43 -52.58 -14.41
C SER A 155 -7.60 -52.90 -15.90
N LYS A 156 -7.62 -51.88 -16.78
CA LYS A 156 -7.66 -52.10 -18.24
C LYS A 156 -6.41 -52.78 -18.78
N VAL A 157 -5.23 -52.47 -18.24
CA VAL A 157 -3.97 -53.16 -18.58
C VAL A 157 -4.03 -54.64 -18.19
N GLY A 158 -4.65 -54.98 -17.05
CA GLY A 158 -4.91 -56.37 -16.66
C GLY A 158 -5.84 -57.13 -17.60
N THR A 159 -6.69 -56.42 -18.35
CA THR A 159 -7.57 -57.00 -19.39
C THR A 159 -6.97 -56.99 -20.79
N LEU A 160 -5.74 -56.49 -20.96
CA LEU A 160 -5.09 -56.55 -22.27
C LEU A 160 -4.87 -58.03 -22.64
N PRO A 161 -5.18 -58.41 -23.90
CA PRO A 161 -4.98 -59.77 -24.36
C PRO A 161 -3.52 -60.16 -24.15
N THR A 162 -3.34 -61.38 -23.66
CA THR A 162 -2.00 -61.93 -23.45
C THR A 162 -1.23 -61.93 -24.77
N LEU A 163 0.11 -61.87 -24.70
CA LEU A 163 0.98 -61.82 -25.89
C LEU A 163 0.65 -62.91 -26.93
N ALA A 164 0.18 -64.08 -26.48
CA ALA A 164 -0.28 -65.17 -27.32
C ALA A 164 -1.56 -64.81 -28.12
N GLU A 165 -2.55 -64.19 -27.48
CA GLU A 165 -3.81 -63.77 -28.10
C GLU A 165 -3.58 -62.61 -29.09
N ALA A 166 -2.73 -61.65 -28.73
CA ALA A 166 -2.36 -60.54 -29.63
C ALA A 166 -1.61 -61.03 -30.89
N ASN A 167 -0.72 -62.04 -30.75
CA ASN A 167 -0.03 -62.64 -31.88
C ASN A 167 -0.97 -63.43 -32.81
N ALA A 168 -1.99 -64.11 -32.25
CA ALA A 168 -3.02 -64.79 -33.04
C ALA A 168 -3.86 -63.79 -33.87
N VAL A 169 -4.25 -62.66 -33.27
CA VAL A 169 -4.96 -61.58 -33.99
C VAL A 169 -4.07 -60.91 -35.02
N LEU A 170 -2.78 -60.67 -34.73
CA LEU A 170 -1.84 -60.13 -35.72
C LEU A 170 -1.60 -61.09 -36.89
N ALA A 171 -1.59 -62.40 -36.67
CA ALA A 171 -1.55 -63.38 -37.75
C ALA A 171 -2.81 -63.30 -38.63
N ALA A 172 -4.00 -63.19 -38.03
CA ALA A 172 -5.27 -63.02 -38.74
C ALA A 172 -5.41 -61.65 -39.45
N VAL A 173 -4.84 -60.58 -38.88
CA VAL A 173 -4.83 -59.26 -39.49
C VAL A 173 -3.78 -59.16 -40.59
N LYS A 174 -2.65 -59.87 -40.49
CA LYS A 174 -1.69 -59.97 -41.60
C LYS A 174 -2.32 -60.64 -42.81
N THR A 175 -3.06 -61.74 -42.63
CA THR A 175 -3.79 -62.37 -43.74
C THR A 175 -4.90 -61.48 -44.30
N GLN A 176 -5.57 -60.67 -43.47
CA GLN A 176 -6.56 -59.69 -43.94
C GLN A 176 -5.93 -58.44 -44.60
N ARG A 177 -4.73 -58.04 -44.16
CA ARG A 177 -3.98 -56.90 -44.71
C ARG A 177 -3.33 -57.26 -46.04
N GLU A 178 -2.86 -58.49 -46.22
CA GLU A 178 -2.45 -59.00 -47.53
C GLU A 178 -3.63 -59.01 -48.53
N ALA A 179 -4.86 -59.22 -48.05
CA ALA A 179 -6.08 -59.09 -48.86
C ALA A 179 -6.53 -57.63 -49.12
N CYS A 180 -6.21 -56.68 -48.23
CA CYS A 180 -6.61 -55.27 -48.34
C CYS A 180 -5.53 -54.34 -48.95
N GLU A 181 -4.25 -54.70 -48.92
CA GLU A 181 -3.16 -53.94 -49.56
C GLU A 181 -3.19 -54.06 -51.09
N ALA A 182 -3.89 -55.05 -51.65
CA ALA A 182 -4.28 -55.07 -53.06
C ALA A 182 -5.32 -53.97 -53.43
N ALA A 183 -5.97 -53.32 -52.45
CA ALA A 183 -7.10 -52.41 -52.67
C ALA A 183 -6.87 -50.95 -52.23
N ARG A 184 -5.67 -50.55 -51.76
CA ARG A 184 -5.44 -49.23 -51.13
C ARG A 184 -4.30 -48.39 -51.72
N ALA A 185 -4.14 -48.42 -53.05
CA ALA A 185 -3.32 -47.44 -53.78
C ALA A 185 -4.08 -46.12 -54.14
N ALA A 186 -5.19 -45.82 -53.46
CA ALA A 186 -5.96 -44.59 -53.65
C ALA A 186 -6.47 -44.08 -52.29
N VAL A 187 -6.53 -42.75 -52.12
CA VAL A 187 -6.94 -41.97 -50.93
C VAL A 187 -5.77 -41.43 -50.09
N THR A 188 -5.05 -40.46 -50.66
CA THR A 188 -4.09 -39.56 -49.99
C THR A 188 -4.50 -38.09 -50.15
N THR A 189 -5.77 -37.77 -49.88
CA THR A 189 -6.28 -36.39 -49.97
C THR A 189 -7.04 -35.89 -48.74
N ASP A 190 -7.48 -36.78 -47.83
CA ASP A 190 -8.27 -36.39 -46.65
C ASP A 190 -7.44 -36.18 -45.36
N CYS A 191 -6.19 -36.64 -45.33
CA CYS A 191 -5.33 -36.52 -44.14
C CYS A 191 -4.80 -35.08 -43.94
N THR A 192 -4.48 -34.36 -45.01
CA THR A 192 -3.93 -32.99 -44.95
C THR A 192 -4.96 -31.93 -44.60
N ARG A 193 -6.24 -32.17 -44.91
CA ARG A 193 -7.35 -31.24 -44.62
C ARG A 193 -7.74 -31.22 -43.15
N SER A 194 -7.62 -32.37 -42.48
CA SER A 194 -7.83 -32.50 -41.03
C SER A 194 -6.76 -31.74 -40.23
N ASP A 195 -5.50 -31.80 -40.66
CA ASP A 195 -4.38 -31.11 -40.01
C ASP A 195 -4.51 -29.58 -40.10
N ILE A 196 -4.88 -29.04 -41.27
CA ILE A 196 -5.04 -27.59 -41.45
C ILE A 196 -6.18 -27.02 -40.59
N ARG A 197 -7.28 -27.77 -40.41
CA ARG A 197 -8.36 -27.37 -39.52
C ARG A 197 -7.88 -27.29 -38.06
N GLY A 198 -7.09 -28.27 -37.62
CA GLY A 198 -6.45 -28.26 -36.31
C GLY A 198 -5.54 -27.04 -36.11
N ARG A 199 -4.74 -26.68 -37.13
CA ARG A 199 -3.88 -25.48 -37.12
C ARG A 199 -4.66 -24.17 -37.02
N ILE A 200 -5.81 -24.07 -37.68
CA ILE A 200 -6.72 -22.92 -37.57
C ILE A 200 -7.29 -22.81 -36.15
N GLU A 201 -7.83 -23.89 -35.61
CA GLU A 201 -8.43 -23.91 -34.26
C GLU A 201 -7.40 -23.59 -33.17
N GLU A 202 -6.20 -24.14 -33.28
CA GLU A 202 -5.09 -23.86 -32.36
C GLU A 202 -4.62 -22.41 -32.48
N THR A 203 -4.70 -21.80 -33.66
CA THR A 203 -4.39 -20.37 -33.86
C THR A 203 -5.48 -19.47 -33.26
N ILE A 204 -6.75 -19.84 -33.38
CA ILE A 204 -7.86 -19.14 -32.71
C ILE A 204 -7.71 -19.22 -31.19
N ARG A 205 -7.45 -20.42 -30.64
CA ARG A 205 -7.24 -20.61 -29.20
C ARG A 205 -6.01 -19.84 -28.69
N SER A 206 -4.92 -19.84 -29.43
CA SER A 206 -3.74 -19.01 -29.13
C SER A 206 -4.10 -17.52 -29.10
N THR A 207 -4.79 -17.02 -30.13
CA THR A 207 -5.16 -15.59 -30.22
C THR A 207 -6.08 -15.17 -29.08
N ARG A 208 -7.00 -16.04 -28.63
CA ARG A 208 -7.84 -15.78 -27.44
C ARG A 208 -7.00 -15.65 -26.16
N ARG A 209 -6.02 -16.52 -25.95
CA ARG A 209 -5.08 -16.42 -24.81
C ARG A 209 -4.30 -15.11 -24.85
N TRP A 210 -3.69 -14.80 -25.99
CA TRP A 210 -2.98 -13.53 -26.19
C TRP A 210 -3.88 -12.31 -26.02
N HIS A 211 -5.18 -12.41 -26.34
CA HIS A 211 -6.10 -11.30 -26.09
C HIS A 211 -6.36 -11.07 -24.59
N MET A 212 -6.41 -12.14 -23.78
CA MET A 212 -6.53 -11.98 -22.33
C MET A 212 -5.25 -11.36 -21.75
N ASP A 213 -4.08 -11.80 -22.21
CA ASP A 213 -2.79 -11.21 -21.81
C ASP A 213 -2.67 -9.74 -22.24
N HIS A 214 -3.23 -9.38 -23.41
CA HIS A 214 -3.26 -7.98 -23.88
C HIS A 214 -4.07 -7.07 -22.96
N LYS A 215 -5.13 -7.57 -22.31
CA LYS A 215 -5.94 -6.76 -21.39
C LYS A 215 -5.22 -6.41 -20.10
N THR A 216 -4.26 -7.24 -19.69
CA THR A 216 -3.53 -7.08 -18.42
C THR A 216 -2.11 -6.55 -18.63
N THR A 217 -1.63 -6.49 -19.88
CA THR A 217 -0.30 -5.97 -20.19
C THR A 217 -0.25 -4.45 -20.22
N THR A 218 0.89 -3.89 -19.79
CA THR A 218 1.22 -2.47 -19.91
C THR A 218 2.06 -2.16 -21.16
N LEU A 219 2.34 -3.18 -21.99
CA LEU A 219 3.13 -3.03 -23.21
C LEU A 219 2.36 -2.26 -24.28
N ALA A 220 3.07 -1.42 -25.03
CA ALA A 220 2.52 -0.79 -26.22
C ALA A 220 2.12 -1.85 -27.26
N ASP A 221 0.99 -1.62 -27.94
CA ASP A 221 0.42 -2.52 -28.96
C ASP A 221 1.46 -2.99 -29.97
N ALA A 222 2.31 -2.09 -30.48
CA ALA A 222 3.32 -2.42 -31.47
C ALA A 222 4.32 -3.50 -30.98
N GLU A 223 4.78 -3.42 -29.72
CA GLU A 223 5.70 -4.40 -29.15
C GLU A 223 4.96 -5.70 -28.78
N PHE A 224 3.72 -5.60 -28.32
CA PHE A 224 2.89 -6.75 -28.01
C PHE A 224 2.57 -7.59 -29.26
N ILE A 225 2.12 -6.93 -30.33
CA ILE A 225 1.79 -7.57 -31.62
C ILE A 225 3.04 -8.19 -32.25
N LYS A 226 4.19 -7.52 -32.16
CA LYS A 226 5.47 -8.05 -32.63
C LYS A 226 5.81 -9.36 -31.90
N LYS A 227 5.67 -9.41 -30.57
CA LYS A 227 5.88 -10.64 -29.78
C LYS A 227 4.90 -11.75 -30.18
N TYR A 228 3.62 -11.43 -30.34
CA TYR A 228 2.60 -12.38 -30.79
C TYR A 228 2.94 -12.98 -32.17
N LEU A 229 3.22 -12.13 -33.18
CA LEU A 229 3.53 -12.58 -34.53
C LEU A 229 4.84 -13.36 -34.60
N MET A 230 5.85 -13.01 -33.79
CA MET A 230 7.07 -13.81 -33.68
C MET A 230 6.83 -15.18 -33.05
N LYS A 231 5.97 -15.27 -32.02
CA LYS A 231 5.62 -16.55 -31.40
C LYS A 231 4.82 -17.41 -32.37
N GLN A 232 3.88 -16.80 -33.10
CA GLN A 232 3.09 -17.48 -34.11
C GLN A 232 3.96 -17.95 -35.28
N SER A 233 4.93 -17.16 -35.75
CA SER A 233 5.83 -17.58 -36.85
C SER A 233 6.76 -18.72 -36.46
N LYS A 234 7.16 -18.82 -35.19
CA LYS A 234 7.93 -19.96 -34.68
C LYS A 234 7.09 -21.25 -34.62
N ARG A 235 5.78 -21.13 -34.35
CA ARG A 235 4.87 -22.26 -34.23
C ARG A 235 4.33 -22.73 -35.59
N ASP A 236 3.93 -21.78 -36.42
CA ASP A 236 3.32 -22.01 -37.72
C ASP A 236 3.69 -20.84 -38.66
N PRO A 237 4.78 -20.98 -39.43
CA PRO A 237 5.24 -19.95 -40.35
C PRO A 237 4.20 -19.60 -41.42
N GLY A 238 3.49 -20.60 -41.96
CA GLY A 238 2.48 -20.42 -43.00
C GLY A 238 1.29 -19.61 -42.49
N MET A 239 0.80 -19.93 -41.30
CA MET A 239 -0.28 -19.20 -40.64
C MET A 239 0.15 -17.77 -40.27
N ALA A 240 1.39 -17.56 -39.83
CA ALA A 240 1.89 -16.23 -39.50
C ALA A 240 1.92 -15.31 -40.73
N VAL A 241 2.39 -15.81 -41.88
CA VAL A 241 2.37 -15.06 -43.15
C VAL A 241 0.94 -14.77 -43.60
N TYR A 242 0.05 -15.75 -43.45
CA TYR A 242 -1.36 -15.60 -43.80
C TYR A 242 -2.05 -14.51 -42.96
N LEU A 243 -1.83 -14.50 -41.64
CA LEU A 243 -2.31 -13.47 -40.73
C LEU A 243 -1.70 -12.10 -41.02
N GLN A 244 -0.39 -12.01 -41.27
CA GLN A 244 0.25 -10.74 -41.63
C GLN A 244 -0.34 -10.13 -42.92
N ARG A 245 -0.68 -10.97 -43.92
CA ARG A 245 -1.37 -10.51 -45.14
C ARG A 245 -2.78 -10.01 -44.82
N ALA A 246 -3.53 -10.71 -43.98
CA ALA A 246 -4.87 -10.31 -43.56
C ALA A 246 -4.88 -8.97 -42.80
N ILE A 247 -3.99 -8.83 -41.82
CA ILE A 247 -3.82 -7.60 -41.03
C ILE A 247 -3.45 -6.43 -41.93
N ARG A 248 -2.49 -6.62 -42.84
CA ARG A 248 -2.10 -5.57 -43.80
C ARG A 248 -3.27 -5.13 -44.68
N LYS A 249 -4.10 -6.05 -45.16
CA LYS A 249 -5.30 -5.72 -45.93
C LYS A 249 -6.27 -4.87 -45.11
N ARG A 250 -6.48 -5.21 -43.84
CA ARG A 250 -7.37 -4.47 -42.93
C ARG A 250 -6.87 -3.06 -42.64
N VAL A 251 -5.58 -2.91 -42.32
CA VAL A 251 -4.99 -1.59 -42.04
C VAL A 251 -5.07 -0.67 -43.26
N LYS A 252 -4.86 -1.21 -44.48
CA LYS A 252 -5.06 -0.46 -45.73
C LYS A 252 -6.52 -0.04 -45.93
N ALA A 253 -7.47 -0.95 -45.68
CA ALA A 253 -8.90 -0.66 -45.82
C ALA A 253 -9.40 0.41 -44.84
N ARG A 254 -8.77 0.54 -43.66
CA ARG A 254 -9.06 1.59 -42.68
C ARG A 254 -8.49 2.97 -43.06
N GLY A 255 -7.81 3.10 -44.20
CA GLY A 255 -7.14 4.35 -44.57
C GLY A 255 -5.85 4.62 -43.78
N GLY A 256 -5.31 3.61 -43.08
CA GLY A 256 -4.05 3.71 -42.36
C GLY A 256 -2.91 3.97 -43.35
N HIS A 257 -2.17 5.06 -43.14
CA HIS A 257 -1.01 5.44 -43.95
C HIS A 257 0.20 4.52 -43.64
N MET A 258 0.12 3.24 -44.02
CA MET A 258 1.33 2.48 -44.31
C MET A 258 1.88 3.09 -45.59
N GLY A 259 2.90 3.94 -45.47
CA GLY A 259 3.52 4.60 -46.62
C GLY A 259 3.75 3.62 -47.78
N SER A 260 3.78 4.14 -49.01
CA SER A 260 3.87 3.36 -50.26
C SER A 260 4.98 2.27 -50.29
N ARG A 261 5.96 2.35 -49.38
CA ARG A 261 7.01 1.36 -49.18
C ARG A 261 6.58 0.21 -48.27
N ARG A 262 6.74 -1.02 -48.76
CA ARG A 262 6.62 -2.27 -47.98
C ARG A 262 7.47 -2.15 -46.70
N PRO A 263 6.92 -2.43 -45.50
CA PRO A 263 7.68 -2.34 -44.25
C PRO A 263 8.92 -3.25 -44.32
N ARG A 264 10.08 -2.72 -43.92
CA ARG A 264 11.38 -3.41 -44.01
C ARG A 264 11.61 -4.35 -42.84
N SER A 265 10.87 -4.16 -41.74
CA SER A 265 10.93 -5.03 -40.56
C SER A 265 9.55 -5.28 -39.95
N LEU A 266 9.44 -6.34 -39.14
CA LEU A 266 8.23 -6.62 -38.35
C LEU A 266 7.92 -5.48 -37.37
N GLY A 267 8.96 -4.82 -36.82
CA GLY A 267 8.79 -3.67 -35.93
C GLY A 267 8.15 -2.48 -36.64
N GLU A 268 8.61 -2.15 -37.86
CA GLU A 268 7.98 -1.09 -38.68
C GLU A 268 6.53 -1.42 -39.03
N PHE A 269 6.24 -2.69 -39.32
CA PHE A 269 4.89 -3.14 -39.59
C PHE A 269 3.98 -2.93 -38.37
N CYS A 270 4.42 -3.34 -37.16
CA CYS A 270 3.59 -3.30 -35.97
C CYS A 270 3.33 -1.88 -35.44
N LYS A 271 4.14 -0.87 -35.82
CA LYS A 271 3.89 0.54 -35.45
C LYS A 271 2.55 1.09 -35.96
N HIS A 272 2.02 0.52 -37.04
CA HIS A 272 0.79 0.98 -37.70
C HIS A 272 -0.39 0.01 -37.52
N VAL A 273 -0.26 -0.96 -36.61
CA VAL A 273 -1.26 -2.02 -36.38
C VAL A 273 -1.69 -1.90 -34.92
N SER A 274 -3.00 -1.85 -34.67
CA SER A 274 -3.55 -1.98 -33.31
C SER A 274 -3.92 -3.44 -33.03
N TRP A 275 -4.05 -3.81 -31.76
CA TRP A 275 -4.47 -5.16 -31.40
C TRP A 275 -5.86 -5.51 -31.96
N ASP A 276 -6.74 -4.51 -32.12
CA ASP A 276 -8.04 -4.66 -32.77
C ASP A 276 -7.94 -5.07 -34.24
N ASP A 277 -6.90 -4.64 -34.95
CA ASP A 277 -6.66 -5.08 -36.33
C ASP A 277 -6.32 -6.57 -36.40
N VAL A 278 -5.55 -7.06 -35.42
CA VAL A 278 -5.18 -8.47 -35.31
C VAL A 278 -6.40 -9.31 -35.00
N LYS A 279 -7.21 -8.91 -34.02
CA LYS A 279 -8.47 -9.59 -33.69
C LYS A 279 -9.41 -9.64 -34.88
N GLY A 280 -9.64 -8.49 -35.52
CA GLY A 280 -10.54 -8.41 -36.66
C GLY A 280 -10.05 -9.22 -37.86
N ALA A 281 -8.74 -9.25 -38.12
CA ALA A 281 -8.17 -10.10 -39.18
C ALA A 281 -8.32 -11.59 -38.89
N VAL A 282 -8.11 -12.02 -37.64
CA VAL A 282 -8.33 -13.42 -37.23
C VAL A 282 -9.79 -13.80 -37.33
N GLU A 283 -10.70 -12.95 -36.87
CA GLU A 283 -12.14 -13.22 -36.95
C GLU A 283 -12.61 -13.31 -38.41
N ASP A 284 -12.24 -12.35 -39.24
CA ASP A 284 -12.70 -12.32 -40.63
C ASP A 284 -12.16 -13.48 -41.46
N VAL A 285 -10.92 -13.88 -41.22
CA VAL A 285 -10.22 -14.82 -42.08
C VAL A 285 -10.25 -16.25 -41.54
N LEU A 286 -10.12 -16.44 -40.22
CA LEU A 286 -10.09 -17.76 -39.60
C LEU A 286 -11.42 -18.20 -39.00
N VAL A 287 -12.38 -17.30 -38.75
CA VAL A 287 -13.69 -17.66 -38.19
C VAL A 287 -14.81 -17.52 -39.22
N ARG A 288 -14.90 -16.38 -39.91
CA ARG A 288 -15.96 -16.14 -40.90
C ARG A 288 -15.68 -16.79 -42.26
N ARG A 289 -14.41 -16.93 -42.65
CA ARG A 289 -13.98 -17.46 -43.96
C ARG A 289 -13.12 -18.72 -43.86
N VAL A 290 -13.49 -19.64 -42.95
CA VAL A 290 -12.73 -20.89 -42.68
C VAL A 290 -12.38 -21.66 -43.95
N TYR A 291 -13.34 -21.85 -44.86
CA TYR A 291 -13.11 -22.61 -46.10
C TYR A 291 -12.08 -21.94 -47.04
N GLY A 292 -12.08 -20.61 -47.11
CA GLY A 292 -11.08 -19.85 -47.87
C GLY A 292 -9.70 -19.87 -47.22
N ALA A 293 -9.65 -19.92 -45.89
CA ALA A 293 -8.40 -20.10 -45.15
C ALA A 293 -7.79 -21.49 -45.35
N VAL A 294 -8.61 -22.55 -45.30
CA VAL A 294 -8.15 -23.91 -45.60
C VAL A 294 -7.54 -23.98 -47.01
N GLY A 295 -8.23 -23.46 -48.02
CA GLY A 295 -7.72 -23.45 -49.41
C GLY A 295 -6.42 -22.66 -49.57
N SER A 296 -6.32 -21.47 -48.96
CA SER A 296 -5.12 -20.63 -49.05
C SER A 296 -3.92 -21.23 -48.31
N LEU A 297 -4.15 -21.88 -47.17
CA LEU A 297 -3.11 -22.54 -46.39
C LEU A 297 -2.67 -23.86 -47.01
N SER A 298 -3.57 -24.60 -47.67
CA SER A 298 -3.22 -25.78 -48.47
C SER A 298 -2.30 -25.41 -49.63
N GLN A 299 -2.57 -24.31 -50.33
CA GLN A 299 -1.71 -23.82 -51.43
C GLN A 299 -0.34 -23.30 -50.96
N MET A 300 -0.22 -22.85 -49.71
CA MET A 300 1.05 -22.38 -49.13
C MET A 300 1.90 -23.52 -48.53
N SER A 301 1.35 -24.74 -48.46
CA SER A 301 2.01 -25.93 -47.92
C SER A 301 2.51 -26.89 -49.01
N GLN A 302 2.25 -26.56 -50.28
CA GLN A 302 2.84 -27.18 -51.48
C GLN A 302 4.05 -26.37 -51.92
#